data_AF-A0A0E0MR46-F1
#
_entry.id   AF-A0A0E0MR46-F1
#
_cell.length_a   1.000
_cell.length_b   1.000
_cell.length_c   1.000
_cell.angle_alpha   90.00
_cell.angle_beta   90.00
_cell.angle_gamma   90.00
#
_symmetry.space_group_name_H-M   'P 1'
#
loop_
_entity.id
_entity.type
_entity.pdbx_description
1 polymer ?
#
loop_
_entity_poly.entity_id
_entity_poly.type
_entity_poly.pdbx_seq_one_letter_code
_entity_poly.pdbx_strand_id
1 'polypeptide(L)'
;MRGENTDGRREVQLGPHTIQTHGVRLARNHLHDWVVLILLAAVVIALHFAPPFSRFVGKGVLYSVLITAVVTTVVKNAVGRPRPDFFWRCFPDGKQLYDQVTGDVICHGEKSFLKDGRKSFPSGHTSWSFAGLGFLSLYLSGKIKVFDRQGHVAKLCIMILPLLIASLVGISRIDDYRHHWEDVFAGGLLGWGPYAYFHMLEELQVANSHNAESQQSVCGHHVELSRQHNSRTSRNDLEAGRV
;
A
#
# COMPACT_ATOMS: atom_id res chain seq x y z
N MET A 1 11.42 69.09 6.46
CA MET A 1 12.05 68.05 5.60
C MET A 1 12.17 66.81 6.48
N ARG A 2 11.23 65.85 6.34
CA ARG A 2 11.44 64.50 5.75
C ARG A 2 12.28 63.61 6.71
N GLY A 3 11.69 62.71 7.51
CA GLY A 3 11.07 61.41 7.15
C GLY A 3 12.13 60.31 7.28
N GLU A 4 12.04 59.38 8.24
CA GLU A 4 11.89 57.90 8.09
C GLU A 4 12.52 57.25 9.35
N ASN A 5 12.26 56.03 9.82
CA ASN A 5 11.22 55.02 9.65
C ASN A 5 11.42 54.06 10.84
N THR A 6 10.33 53.47 11.32
CA THR A 6 10.29 52.43 12.34
C THR A 6 10.91 51.12 11.82
N ASP A 7 11.79 50.47 12.59
CA ASP A 7 11.86 49.00 12.58
C ASP A 7 12.31 48.46 13.95
N GLY A 8 11.33 47.94 14.68
CA GLY A 8 11.52 47.25 15.95
C GLY A 8 12.04 45.84 15.70
N ARG A 9 13.36 45.68 15.65
CA ARG A 9 13.99 44.36 15.69
C ARG A 9 13.82 43.74 17.08
N ARG A 10 12.75 42.98 17.27
CA ARG A 10 12.65 42.01 18.39
C ARG A 10 13.70 40.93 18.15
N GLU A 11 14.83 41.02 18.85
CA GLU A 11 15.67 39.85 19.09
C GLU A 11 14.83 38.82 19.83
N VAL A 12 14.37 37.80 19.10
CA VAL A 12 13.90 36.57 19.74
C VAL A 12 15.15 35.92 20.31
N GLN A 13 15.40 36.15 21.60
CA GLN A 13 16.37 35.39 22.38
C GLN A 13 15.91 33.93 22.41
N LEU A 14 16.37 33.15 21.43
CA LEU A 14 16.33 31.70 21.48
C LEU A 14 17.34 31.31 22.56
N GLY A 15 16.82 30.87 23.72
CA GLY A 15 17.63 30.36 24.81
C GLY A 15 18.55 29.22 24.35
N PRO A 16 19.54 28.82 25.19
CA PRO A 16 20.47 27.74 24.88
C PRO A 16 19.75 26.39 24.93
N HIS A 17 18.85 26.15 23.98
CA HIS A 17 18.41 24.81 23.63
C HIS A 17 19.55 24.20 22.83
N THR A 18 20.34 23.43 23.56
CA THR A 18 21.34 22.49 23.10
C THR A 18 21.08 22.09 21.65
N ILE A 19 21.99 22.49 20.75
CA ILE A 19 22.12 21.88 19.43
C ILE A 19 22.54 20.43 19.68
N GLN A 20 21.59 19.60 20.11
CA GLN A 20 21.71 18.16 19.95
C GLN A 20 21.76 17.97 18.44
N THR A 21 22.87 17.41 17.97
CA THR A 21 23.12 17.09 16.58
C THR A 21 21.84 16.56 15.94
N HIS A 22 21.22 17.37 15.07
CA HIS A 22 19.97 17.02 14.38
C HIS A 22 20.10 15.65 13.69
N GLY A 23 21.33 15.27 13.30
CA GLY A 23 21.68 13.96 12.76
C GLY A 23 21.45 12.77 13.70
N VAL A 24 21.72 12.87 15.02
CA VAL A 24 21.54 11.72 15.95
C VAL A 24 20.06 11.48 16.25
N ARG A 25 19.27 12.56 16.38
CA ARG A 25 17.80 12.44 16.53
C ARG A 25 17.16 11.93 15.23
N LEU A 26 17.61 12.40 14.08
CA LEU A 26 17.17 11.94 12.76
C LEU A 26 17.54 10.46 12.50
N ALA A 27 18.76 10.04 12.84
CA ALA A 27 19.22 8.66 12.68
C ALA A 27 18.48 7.69 13.62
N ARG A 28 18.22 8.11 14.86
CA ARG A 28 17.41 7.35 15.82
C ARG A 28 15.97 7.18 15.33
N ASN A 29 15.36 8.23 14.79
CA ASN A 29 14.00 8.15 14.24
C ASN A 29 13.99 7.27 12.97
N HIS A 30 15.00 7.39 12.10
CA HIS A 30 15.11 6.48 10.94
C HIS A 30 15.23 5.01 11.35
N LEU A 31 15.92 4.69 12.45
CA LEU A 31 16.05 3.32 12.95
C LEU A 31 14.70 2.75 13.38
N HIS A 32 13.89 3.50 14.13
CA HIS A 32 12.55 3.08 14.54
C HIS A 32 11.65 2.81 13.32
N ASP A 33 11.76 3.64 12.28
CA ASP A 33 11.00 3.51 11.04
C ASP A 33 11.27 2.19 10.32
N TRP A 34 12.53 1.77 10.27
CA TRP A 34 12.93 0.50 9.68
C TRP A 34 12.57 -0.69 10.57
N VAL A 35 12.68 -0.54 11.89
CA VAL A 35 12.30 -1.58 12.85
C VAL A 35 10.81 -1.91 12.74
N VAL A 36 9.93 -0.92 12.63
CA VAL A 36 8.48 -1.15 12.45
C VAL A 36 8.19 -1.90 11.16
N LEU A 37 8.84 -1.56 10.05
CA LEU A 37 8.67 -2.26 8.77
C LEU A 37 9.20 -3.69 8.82
N ILE A 38 10.37 -3.90 9.43
CA ILE A 38 10.96 -5.23 9.61
C ILE A 38 10.05 -6.08 10.49
N LEU A 39 9.50 -5.53 11.57
CA LEU A 39 8.59 -6.23 12.46
C LEU A 39 7.28 -6.59 11.74
N LEU A 40 6.71 -5.68 10.95
CA LEU A 40 5.54 -5.98 10.12
C LEU A 40 5.83 -7.06 9.08
N ALA A 41 6.98 -6.99 8.41
CA ALA A 41 7.40 -8.03 7.48
C ALA A 41 7.60 -9.38 8.18
N ALA A 42 8.22 -9.39 9.36
CA ALA A 42 8.40 -10.59 10.17
C ALA A 42 7.06 -11.19 10.62
N VAL A 43 6.08 -10.36 11.00
CA VAL A 43 4.72 -10.81 11.32
C VAL A 43 4.04 -11.41 10.09
N VAL A 44 4.14 -10.78 8.92
CA VAL A 44 3.59 -11.31 7.67
C VAL A 44 4.24 -12.64 7.29
N ILE A 45 5.57 -12.75 7.42
CA ILE A 45 6.33 -13.97 7.15
C ILE A 45 5.96 -15.07 8.15
N ALA A 46 5.87 -14.74 9.45
CA ALA A 46 5.45 -15.69 10.47
C ALA A 46 4.02 -16.20 10.21
N LEU A 47 3.09 -15.32 9.82
CA LEU A 47 1.73 -15.70 9.42
C LEU A 47 1.71 -16.55 8.14
N HIS A 48 2.67 -16.33 7.23
CA HIS A 48 2.85 -17.15 6.03
C HIS A 48 3.30 -18.57 6.38
N PHE A 49 4.11 -18.77 7.41
CA PHE A 49 4.60 -20.10 7.80
C PHE A 49 3.73 -20.81 8.85
N ALA A 50 2.95 -20.08 9.65
CA ALA A 50 2.08 -20.66 10.66
C ALA A 50 0.86 -21.37 10.04
N PRO A 51 0.71 -22.70 10.16
CA PRO A 51 -0.57 -23.38 9.87
C PRO A 51 -1.58 -22.97 10.97
N PRO A 52 -2.84 -22.61 10.67
CA PRO A 52 -3.63 -22.77 9.44
C PRO A 52 -3.65 -21.55 8.49
N PHE A 53 -2.87 -20.50 8.76
CA PHE A 53 -2.89 -19.24 8.00
C PHE A 53 -2.11 -19.33 6.67
N SER A 54 -1.05 -20.13 6.65
CA SER A 54 -0.18 -20.38 5.49
C SER A 54 -0.95 -20.79 4.22
N ARG A 55 -2.02 -21.59 4.37
CA ARG A 55 -2.77 -22.17 3.25
C ARG A 55 -3.66 -21.15 2.51
N PHE A 56 -4.19 -20.14 3.20
CA PHE A 56 -5.21 -19.23 2.64
C PHE A 56 -4.78 -17.76 2.64
N VAL A 57 -4.03 -17.32 3.64
CA VAL A 57 -3.69 -15.90 3.84
C VAL A 57 -2.35 -15.55 3.21
N GLY A 58 -1.41 -16.50 3.24
CA GLY A 58 0.00 -16.25 2.92
C GLY A 58 0.23 -15.70 1.51
N LYS A 59 -0.51 -16.19 0.50
CA LYS A 59 -0.33 -15.75 -0.91
C LYS A 59 -0.98 -14.39 -1.17
N GLY A 60 -2.21 -14.18 -0.68
CA GLY A 60 -2.95 -12.93 -0.87
C GLY A 60 -2.29 -11.75 -0.16
N VAL A 61 -1.85 -11.93 1.09
CA VAL A 61 -1.11 -10.89 1.82
C VAL A 61 0.19 -10.53 1.11
N LEU A 62 0.98 -11.52 0.68
CA LEU A 62 2.24 -11.26 -0.01
C LEU A 62 2.02 -10.45 -1.29
N TYR A 63 1.05 -10.85 -2.12
CA TYR A 63 0.73 -10.13 -3.36
C TYR A 63 0.24 -8.71 -3.10
N SER A 64 -0.66 -8.53 -2.12
CA SER A 64 -1.19 -7.21 -1.76
C SER A 64 -0.09 -6.25 -1.28
N VAL A 65 0.82 -6.72 -0.43
CA VAL A 65 1.95 -5.92 0.07
C VAL A 65 2.92 -5.59 -1.05
N LEU A 66 3.27 -6.55 -1.92
CA LEU A 66 4.20 -6.33 -3.03
C LEU A 66 3.67 -5.33 -4.05
N ILE A 67 2.41 -5.47 -4.47
CA ILE A 67 1.79 -4.49 -5.39
C ILE A 67 1.76 -3.12 -4.75
N THR A 68 1.30 -3.03 -3.50
CA THR A 68 1.25 -1.75 -2.79
C THR A 68 2.63 -1.12 -2.70
N ALA A 69 3.68 -1.91 -2.48
CA ALA A 69 5.05 -1.43 -2.42
C ALA A 69 5.53 -0.85 -3.75
N VAL A 70 5.26 -1.54 -4.86
CA VAL A 70 5.60 -1.05 -6.20
C VAL A 70 4.84 0.24 -6.51
N VAL A 71 3.50 0.22 -6.39
CA VAL A 71 2.64 1.37 -6.69
C VAL A 71 3.03 2.58 -5.84
N THR A 72 3.20 2.39 -4.54
CA THR A 72 3.58 3.49 -3.63
C THR A 72 4.94 4.07 -3.98
N THR A 73 5.92 3.24 -4.34
CA THR A 73 7.26 3.71 -4.71
C THR A 73 7.23 4.51 -6.01
N VAL A 74 6.45 4.06 -7.00
CA VAL A 74 6.27 4.78 -8.27
C VAL A 74 5.61 6.13 -8.02
N VAL A 75 4.48 6.17 -7.29
CA VAL A 75 3.77 7.42 -7.00
C VAL A 75 4.64 8.39 -6.20
N LYS A 76 5.40 7.90 -5.21
CA LYS A 76 6.34 8.73 -4.43
C LYS A 76 7.37 9.42 -5.30
N ASN A 77 7.96 8.69 -6.25
CA ASN A 77 8.98 9.26 -7.14
C ASN A 77 8.37 10.17 -8.22
N ALA A 78 7.10 9.95 -8.59
CA ALA A 78 6.40 10.76 -9.59
C ALA A 78 5.89 12.09 -9.03
N VAL A 79 5.29 12.10 -7.83
CA VAL A 79 4.67 13.32 -7.27
C VAL A 79 5.70 14.31 -6.75
N GLY A 80 6.77 13.84 -6.10
CA GLY A 80 7.84 14.74 -5.64
C GLY A 80 7.43 15.73 -4.53
N ARG A 81 6.32 15.48 -3.81
CA ARG A 81 5.80 16.38 -2.77
C ARG A 81 6.82 16.55 -1.63
N PRO A 82 7.14 17.81 -1.22
CA PRO A 82 8.00 18.07 -0.08
C PRO A 82 7.35 17.62 1.23
N ARG A 83 8.15 17.06 2.14
CA ARG A 83 7.75 16.68 3.50
C ARG A 83 7.57 17.90 4.41
N PRO A 84 6.84 17.80 5.54
CA PRO A 84 6.75 18.89 6.51
C PRO A 84 8.10 19.37 7.04
N ASP A 85 9.09 18.47 7.16
CA ASP A 85 10.45 18.79 7.60
C ASP A 85 11.37 19.32 6.47
N PHE A 86 10.89 19.45 5.23
CA PHE A 86 11.71 19.77 4.06
C PHE A 86 12.49 21.08 4.20
N PHE A 87 11.92 22.09 4.85
CA PHE A 87 12.57 23.38 5.08
C PHE A 87 13.94 23.23 5.78
N TRP A 88 13.97 22.46 6.87
CA TRP A 88 15.20 22.21 7.64
C TRP A 88 16.21 21.34 6.90
N ARG A 89 15.75 20.54 5.93
CA ARG A 89 16.65 19.78 5.05
C ARG A 89 17.31 20.67 4.00
N CYS A 90 16.60 21.70 3.54
CA CYS A 90 17.07 22.63 2.53
C CYS A 90 18.02 23.69 3.10
N PHE A 91 17.73 24.18 4.30
CA PHE A 91 18.49 25.22 4.99
C PHE A 91 18.95 24.72 6.38
N PRO A 92 20.00 23.88 6.45
CA PRO A 92 20.54 23.40 7.72
C PRO A 92 21.00 24.54 8.64
N ASP A 93 21.45 25.66 8.06
CA ASP A 93 21.91 26.85 8.79
C ASP A 93 20.77 27.84 9.12
N GLY A 94 19.53 27.52 8.74
CA GLY A 94 18.36 28.41 8.89
C GLY A 94 18.37 29.66 8.00
N LYS A 95 19.41 29.85 7.18
CA LYS A 95 19.55 31.00 6.25
C LYS A 95 18.89 30.67 4.92
N GLN A 96 17.82 31.40 4.61
CA GLN A 96 17.11 31.24 3.35
C GLN A 96 17.87 31.93 2.22
N LEU A 97 18.09 31.20 1.13
CA LEU A 97 18.73 31.69 -0.08
C LEU A 97 17.76 31.54 -1.24
N TYR A 98 17.58 32.64 -1.98
CA TYR A 98 16.68 32.71 -3.13
C TYR A 98 17.45 33.26 -4.32
N ASP A 99 17.14 32.71 -5.50
CA ASP A 99 17.59 33.28 -6.75
C ASP A 99 16.89 34.64 -6.96
N GLN A 100 17.68 35.68 -7.24
CA GLN A 100 17.17 37.04 -7.40
C GLN A 100 16.41 37.24 -8.73
N VAL A 101 16.58 36.34 -9.69
CA VAL A 101 16.01 36.42 -11.03
C VAL A 101 14.79 35.53 -11.16
N THR A 102 14.88 34.27 -10.75
CA THR A 102 13.75 33.31 -10.81
C THR A 102 12.88 33.30 -9.56
N GLY A 103 13.38 33.78 -8.43
CA GLY A 103 12.70 33.64 -7.13
C GLY A 103 12.74 32.20 -6.58
N ASP A 104 13.50 31.31 -7.21
CA ASP A 104 13.61 29.91 -6.82
C ASP A 104 14.43 29.75 -5.52
N VAL A 105 14.07 28.72 -4.74
CA VAL A 105 14.79 28.36 -3.51
C VAL A 105 16.12 27.68 -3.85
N ILE A 106 17.21 28.22 -3.30
CA ILE A 106 18.56 27.65 -3.43
C ILE A 106 18.89 26.84 -2.16
N CYS A 107 18.61 25.54 -2.21
CA CYS A 107 18.99 24.62 -1.13
C CYS A 107 20.50 24.34 -1.11
N HIS A 108 21.11 24.42 0.07
CA HIS A 108 22.52 24.07 0.29
C HIS A 108 22.71 22.87 1.23
N GLY A 109 21.62 22.20 1.61
CA GLY A 109 21.66 20.92 2.30
C GLY A 109 22.21 19.77 1.44
N GLU A 110 22.39 18.62 2.06
CA GLU A 110 22.89 17.42 1.38
C GLU A 110 21.90 16.92 0.31
N LYS A 111 22.39 16.68 -0.92
CA LYS A 111 21.55 16.30 -2.08
C LYS A 111 20.75 15.02 -1.87
N SER A 112 21.33 14.02 -1.20
CA SER A 112 20.69 12.73 -0.89
C SER A 112 19.49 12.94 0.04
N PHE A 113 19.67 13.78 1.06
CA PHE A 113 18.70 14.10 2.09
C PHE A 113 17.57 14.99 1.57
N LEU A 114 17.90 15.93 0.67
CA LEU A 114 16.96 16.74 -0.11
C LEU A 114 16.07 15.88 -1.01
N LYS A 115 16.64 14.89 -1.70
CA LYS A 115 15.89 13.98 -2.56
C LYS A 115 14.91 13.12 -1.76
N ASP A 116 15.30 12.67 -0.55
CA ASP A 116 14.37 11.99 0.37
C ASP A 116 13.29 12.94 0.92
N GLY A 117 13.65 14.20 1.14
CA GLY A 117 12.72 15.25 1.57
C GLY A 117 11.59 15.53 0.58
N ARG A 118 11.74 15.16 -0.71
CA ARG A 118 10.72 15.29 -1.75
C ARG A 118 9.85 14.04 -1.94
N LYS A 119 9.87 13.08 -1.01
CA LYS A 119 9.11 11.81 -1.12
C LYS A 119 7.99 11.69 -0.09
N SER A 120 7.22 12.78 0.10
CA SER A 120 6.13 12.81 1.09
C SER A 120 4.92 11.97 0.65
N PHE A 121 4.36 12.23 -0.52
CA PHE A 121 3.11 11.60 -0.94
C PHE A 121 3.32 10.33 -1.75
N PRO A 122 2.54 9.24 -1.53
CA PRO A 122 1.77 8.89 -0.34
C PRO A 122 2.66 8.30 0.75
N SER A 123 2.14 8.07 1.97
CA SER A 123 2.91 7.43 3.05
C SER A 123 3.18 5.95 2.79
N GLY A 124 4.47 5.58 2.67
CA GLY A 124 4.91 4.20 2.42
C GLY A 124 4.60 3.27 3.59
N HIS A 125 5.02 3.65 4.80
CA HIS A 125 4.74 2.92 6.04
C HIS A 125 3.24 2.68 6.24
N THR A 126 2.42 3.69 5.99
CA THR A 126 0.96 3.55 6.11
C THR A 126 0.42 2.57 5.08
N SER A 127 0.78 2.74 3.80
CA SER A 127 0.28 1.89 2.72
C SER A 127 0.61 0.40 2.93
N TRP A 128 1.84 0.07 3.34
CA TRP A 128 2.24 -1.33 3.57
C TRP A 128 1.55 -1.92 4.80
N SER A 129 1.39 -1.11 5.85
CA SER A 129 0.68 -1.52 7.06
C SER A 129 -0.78 -1.82 6.76
N PHE A 130 -1.46 -0.95 6.01
CA PHE A 130 -2.86 -1.17 5.61
C PHE A 130 -3.02 -2.31 4.61
N ALA A 131 -2.07 -2.52 3.68
CA ALA A 131 -2.10 -3.67 2.79
C ALA A 131 -1.99 -5.00 3.55
N GLY A 132 -1.05 -5.12 4.49
CA GLY A 132 -0.85 -6.35 5.27
C GLY A 132 -1.91 -6.56 6.35
N LEU A 133 -2.05 -5.59 7.26
CA LEU A 133 -2.96 -5.69 8.41
C LEU A 133 -4.43 -5.49 8.03
N GLY A 134 -4.72 -4.70 7.01
CA GLY A 134 -6.08 -4.57 6.46
C GLY A 134 -6.55 -5.88 5.83
N PHE A 135 -5.69 -6.54 5.05
CA PHE A 135 -5.99 -7.89 4.54
C PHE A 135 -6.22 -8.88 5.68
N LEU A 136 -5.36 -8.87 6.71
CA LEU A 136 -5.52 -9.72 7.89
C LEU A 136 -6.85 -9.46 8.61
N SER A 137 -7.25 -8.20 8.77
CA SER A 137 -8.53 -7.80 9.37
C SER A 137 -9.71 -8.41 8.60
N LEU A 138 -9.70 -8.29 7.27
CA LEU A 138 -10.75 -8.85 6.41
C LEU A 138 -10.78 -10.38 6.45
N TYR A 139 -9.62 -11.03 6.40
CA TYR A 139 -9.55 -12.48 6.53
C TYR A 139 -10.12 -12.97 7.87
N LEU A 140 -9.76 -12.32 8.98
CA LEU A 140 -10.31 -12.63 10.29
C LEU A 140 -11.83 -12.43 10.28
N SER A 141 -12.31 -11.33 9.71
CA SER A 141 -13.76 -11.04 9.65
C SER A 141 -14.58 -12.17 9.02
N GLY A 142 -14.08 -12.79 7.96
CA GLY A 142 -14.70 -13.95 7.30
C GLY A 142 -14.61 -15.23 8.13
N LYS A 143 -13.47 -15.50 8.78
CA LYS A 143 -13.27 -16.72 9.59
C LYS A 143 -14.11 -16.76 10.86
N ILE A 144 -14.17 -15.66 11.60
CA ILE A 144 -14.94 -15.58 12.86
C ILE A 144 -16.41 -15.19 12.63
N LYS A 145 -16.83 -15.01 11.36
CA LYS A 145 -18.17 -14.58 10.95
C LYS A 145 -18.65 -13.42 11.82
N VAL A 146 -17.91 -12.30 11.77
CA VAL A 146 -18.14 -11.14 12.65
C VAL A 146 -19.58 -10.64 12.59
N PHE A 147 -20.19 -10.69 11.40
CA PHE A 147 -21.56 -10.24 11.15
C PHE A 147 -22.64 -11.29 11.40
N ASP A 148 -22.33 -12.34 12.16
CA ASP A 148 -23.35 -13.26 12.67
C ASP A 148 -24.25 -12.54 13.69
N ARG A 149 -25.54 -12.88 13.74
CA ARG A 149 -26.54 -12.23 14.62
C ARG A 149 -26.31 -12.48 16.11
N GLN A 150 -25.29 -13.26 16.46
CA GLN A 150 -24.92 -13.58 17.83
C GLN A 150 -24.08 -12.49 18.53
N GLY A 151 -23.73 -11.38 17.87
CA GLY A 151 -23.36 -10.11 18.54
C GLY A 151 -22.28 -10.19 19.63
N HIS A 152 -21.14 -10.84 19.39
CA HIS A 152 -20.04 -10.88 20.36
C HIS A 152 -19.03 -9.76 20.11
N VAL A 153 -18.93 -8.78 21.01
CA VAL A 153 -18.00 -7.62 20.91
C VAL A 153 -16.55 -8.06 20.72
N ALA A 154 -16.13 -9.17 21.34
CA ALA A 154 -14.78 -9.72 21.18
C ALA A 154 -14.41 -10.02 19.72
N LYS A 155 -15.37 -10.45 18.89
CA LYS A 155 -15.18 -10.69 17.45
C LYS A 155 -14.83 -9.41 16.72
N LEU A 156 -15.52 -8.31 17.07
CA LEU A 156 -15.26 -6.99 16.50
C LEU A 156 -13.90 -6.44 16.95
N CYS A 157 -13.53 -6.61 18.22
CA CYS A 157 -12.22 -6.19 18.71
C CYS A 157 -11.07 -6.90 17.99
N ILE A 158 -11.18 -8.22 17.75
CA ILE A 158 -10.17 -9.00 17.01
C ILE A 158 -10.03 -8.51 15.57
N MET A 159 -11.13 -8.12 14.91
CA MET A 159 -11.11 -7.54 13.57
C MET A 159 -10.50 -6.13 13.54
N ILE A 160 -10.85 -5.28 14.51
CA ILE A 160 -10.43 -3.87 14.55
C ILE A 160 -8.97 -3.72 14.98
N LEU A 161 -8.46 -4.62 15.84
CA LEU A 161 -7.09 -4.57 16.36
C LEU A 161 -6.00 -4.37 15.27
N PRO A 162 -5.94 -5.18 14.20
CA PRO A 162 -4.95 -4.97 13.14
C PRO A 162 -5.12 -3.62 12.40
N LEU A 163 -6.34 -3.11 12.26
CA LEU A 163 -6.59 -1.78 11.66
C LEU A 163 -6.12 -0.65 12.58
N LEU A 164 -6.28 -0.79 13.89
CA LEU A 164 -5.76 0.17 14.86
C LEU A 164 -4.24 0.20 14.83
N ILE A 165 -3.58 -0.97 14.78
CA ILE A 165 -2.12 -1.04 14.66
C ILE A 165 -1.65 -0.33 13.37
N ALA A 166 -2.29 -0.59 12.24
CA ALA A 166 -1.96 0.09 10.98
C ALA A 166 -2.16 1.62 11.06
N SER A 167 -3.23 2.06 11.73
CA SER A 167 -3.53 3.48 11.95
C SER A 167 -2.48 4.14 12.84
N LEU A 168 -2.05 3.47 13.92
CA LEU A 168 -0.99 3.96 14.81
C LEU A 168 0.35 4.11 14.07
N VAL A 169 0.68 3.17 13.18
CA VAL A 169 1.86 3.32 12.29
C VAL A 169 1.70 4.56 11.42
N GLY A 170 0.51 4.82 10.87
CA GLY A 170 0.25 6.06 10.13
C GLY A 170 0.39 7.33 10.98
N ILE A 171 -0.16 7.33 12.20
CA ILE A 171 -0.09 8.48 13.12
C ILE A 171 1.36 8.81 13.48
N SER A 172 2.21 7.80 13.71
CA SER A 172 3.65 8.01 13.97
C SER A 172 4.34 8.81 12.86
N ARG A 173 3.86 8.72 11.61
CA ARG A 173 4.43 9.44 10.46
C ARG A 173 4.11 10.93 10.45
N ILE A 174 2.96 11.26 11.03
CA ILE A 174 2.53 12.64 11.22
C ILE A 174 3.32 13.25 12.38
N ASP A 175 3.44 12.50 13.48
CA ASP A 175 4.16 12.92 14.69
C ASP A 175 5.66 13.17 14.42
N ASP A 176 6.28 12.33 13.58
CA ASP A 176 7.68 12.51 13.14
C ASP A 176 7.89 13.56 12.04
N TYR A 177 6.86 14.34 11.67
CA TYR A 177 6.89 15.36 10.59
C TYR A 177 7.37 14.81 9.24
N ARG A 178 7.19 13.50 9.00
CA ARG A 178 7.62 12.83 7.77
C ARG A 178 6.56 12.86 6.68
N HIS A 179 5.31 13.00 7.08
CA HIS A 179 4.14 12.93 6.21
C HIS A 179 3.06 13.90 6.69
N HIS A 180 2.33 14.48 5.75
CA HIS A 180 1.10 15.18 6.07
C HIS A 180 -0.02 14.17 6.29
N TRP A 181 -1.10 14.59 6.94
CA TRP A 181 -2.25 13.71 7.18
C TRP A 181 -2.90 13.23 5.87
N GLU A 182 -2.86 14.02 4.78
CA GLU A 182 -3.36 13.61 3.47
C GLU A 182 -2.53 12.46 2.88
N ASP A 183 -1.21 12.49 3.09
CA ASP A 183 -0.29 11.45 2.63
C ASP A 183 -0.60 10.11 3.33
N VAL A 184 -0.99 10.18 4.61
CA VAL A 184 -1.39 9.03 5.43
C VAL A 184 -2.76 8.51 4.99
N PHE A 185 -3.74 9.39 4.80
CA PHE A 185 -5.07 8.99 4.33
C PHE A 185 -5.03 8.33 2.95
N ALA A 186 -4.33 8.94 2.00
CA ALA A 186 -4.12 8.36 0.67
C ALA A 186 -3.34 7.05 0.71
N GLY A 187 -2.32 6.95 1.57
CA GLY A 187 -1.58 5.71 1.81
C GLY A 187 -2.49 4.60 2.34
N GLY A 188 -3.40 4.91 3.26
CA GLY A 188 -4.42 3.99 3.76
C GLY A 188 -5.30 3.47 2.63
N LEU A 189 -5.91 4.37 1.84
CA LEU A 189 -6.78 3.99 0.71
C LEU A 189 -6.05 3.13 -0.32
N LEU A 190 -4.79 3.45 -0.65
CA LEU A 190 -3.97 2.64 -1.56
C LEU A 190 -3.73 1.23 -1.01
N GLY A 191 -3.55 1.07 0.30
CA GLY A 191 -3.39 -0.24 0.93
C GLY A 191 -4.63 -1.14 0.83
N TRP A 192 -5.83 -0.57 0.74
CA TRP A 192 -7.07 -1.33 0.54
C TRP A 192 -7.29 -1.80 -0.91
N GLY A 193 -6.76 -1.06 -1.90
CA GLY A 193 -6.98 -1.33 -3.33
C GLY A 193 -6.58 -2.73 -3.83
N PRO A 194 -5.42 -3.29 -3.46
CA PRO A 194 -5.01 -4.62 -3.91
C PRO A 194 -5.91 -5.76 -3.42
N TYR A 195 -6.60 -5.60 -2.28
CA TYR A 195 -7.59 -6.58 -1.83
C TYR A 195 -8.76 -6.67 -2.82
N ALA A 196 -9.31 -5.52 -3.23
CA ALA A 196 -10.38 -5.47 -4.22
C ALA A 196 -9.92 -6.02 -5.57
N TYR A 197 -8.69 -5.71 -5.97
CA TYR A 197 -8.10 -6.24 -7.20
C TYR A 197 -7.91 -7.76 -7.15
N PHE A 198 -7.40 -8.32 -6.05
CA PHE A 198 -7.20 -9.77 -5.93
C PHE A 198 -8.54 -10.52 -5.89
N HIS A 199 -9.53 -10.02 -5.16
CA HIS A 199 -10.88 -10.59 -5.16
C HIS A 199 -11.51 -10.53 -6.56
N MET A 200 -11.34 -9.42 -7.28
CA MET A 200 -11.81 -9.29 -8.65
C MET A 200 -11.09 -10.27 -9.59
N LEU A 201 -9.77 -10.45 -9.45
CA LEU A 201 -9.01 -11.41 -10.25
C LEU A 201 -9.41 -12.87 -9.97
N GLU A 202 -9.68 -13.23 -8.73
CA GLU A 202 -10.12 -14.57 -8.35
C GLU A 202 -11.48 -14.89 -8.96
N GLU A 203 -12.42 -13.95 -8.88
CA GLU A 203 -13.74 -14.04 -9.55
C GLU A 203 -13.59 -14.17 -11.08
N LEU A 204 -12.69 -13.39 -11.69
CA LEU A 204 -12.41 -13.48 -13.12
C LEU A 204 -11.78 -14.82 -13.51
N GLN A 205 -10.89 -15.38 -12.68
CA GLN A 205 -10.28 -16.68 -12.93
C GLN A 205 -11.30 -17.81 -12.81
N VAL A 206 -12.14 -17.80 -11.78
CA VAL A 206 -13.23 -18.77 -11.60
C VAL A 206 -14.22 -18.70 -12.76
N ALA A 207 -14.61 -17.49 -13.17
CA ALA A 207 -15.46 -17.29 -14.34
C ALA A 207 -14.81 -17.84 -15.63
N ASN A 208 -13.51 -17.60 -15.82
CA ASN A 208 -12.79 -18.10 -16.99
C ASN A 208 -12.61 -19.63 -16.98
N SER A 209 -12.41 -20.24 -15.80
CA SER A 209 -12.36 -21.69 -15.64
C SER A 209 -13.71 -22.35 -15.96
N HIS A 210 -14.82 -21.80 -15.48
CA HIS A 210 -16.16 -22.29 -15.83
C HIS A 210 -16.45 -22.14 -17.33
N ASN A 211 -16.05 -21.02 -17.94
CA ASN A 211 -16.17 -20.83 -19.38
C ASN A 211 -15.37 -21.89 -20.16
N ALA A 212 -14.11 -22.16 -19.76
CA ALA A 212 -13.27 -23.16 -20.41
C ALA A 212 -13.85 -24.58 -20.28
N GLU A 213 -14.34 -24.98 -19.10
CA GLU A 213 -14.99 -26.28 -18.91
C GLU A 213 -16.29 -26.39 -19.73
N SER A 214 -17.08 -25.32 -19.80
CA SER A 214 -18.31 -25.29 -20.59
C SER A 214 -18.03 -25.43 -22.09
N GLN A 215 -16.99 -24.76 -22.62
CA GLN A 215 -16.59 -24.88 -24.03
C GLN A 215 -16.03 -26.28 -24.34
N GLN A 216 -15.26 -26.87 -23.44
CA GLN A 216 -14.76 -28.24 -23.58
C GLN A 216 -15.93 -29.24 -23.63
N SER A 217 -16.93 -29.07 -22.76
CA SER A 217 -18.13 -29.91 -22.70
C SER A 217 -18.99 -29.79 -23.96
N VAL A 218 -19.25 -28.58 -24.45
CA VAL A 218 -20.02 -28.33 -25.69
C VAL A 218 -19.31 -28.89 -26.92
N CYS A 219 -17.99 -28.69 -27.03
CA CYS A 219 -17.20 -29.25 -28.12
C CYS A 219 -17.18 -30.78 -28.10
N GLY A 220 -17.01 -31.39 -26.90
CA GLY A 220 -17.09 -32.84 -26.72
C GLY A 220 -18.46 -33.40 -27.14
N HIS A 221 -19.55 -32.76 -26.73
CA HIS A 221 -20.90 -33.22 -27.07
C HIS A 221 -21.20 -33.12 -28.57
N HIS A 222 -20.70 -32.09 -29.25
CA HIS A 222 -20.85 -31.93 -30.70
C HIS A 222 -20.03 -32.96 -31.50
N VAL A 223 -18.84 -33.32 -31.03
CA VAL A 223 -18.01 -34.38 -31.65
C VAL A 223 -18.68 -35.75 -31.50
N GLU A 224 -19.27 -36.05 -30.34
CA GLU A 224 -20.01 -37.30 -30.08
C GLU A 224 -21.22 -37.43 -31.02
N LEU A 225 -22.03 -36.37 -31.14
CA LEU A 225 -23.20 -36.30 -32.01
C LEU A 225 -22.83 -36.49 -33.50
N SER A 226 -21.77 -35.83 -33.98
CA SER A 226 -21.29 -36.02 -35.35
C SER A 226 -20.79 -37.43 -35.60
N ARG A 227 -20.13 -38.08 -34.62
CA ARG A 227 -19.66 -39.47 -34.74
C ARG A 227 -20.82 -40.46 -34.78
N GLN A 228 -21.88 -40.20 -33.99
CA GLN A 228 -23.09 -41.01 -33.96
C GLN A 228 -23.94 -40.83 -35.23
N HIS A 229 -23.96 -39.63 -35.79
CA HIS A 229 -24.59 -39.36 -37.08
C HIS A 229 -23.83 -40.09 -38.21
N ASN A 230 -22.51 -39.97 -38.26
CA ASN A 230 -21.70 -40.61 -39.30
C ASN A 230 -21.77 -42.15 -39.25
N SER A 231 -21.84 -42.74 -38.05
CA SER A 231 -22.02 -44.20 -37.90
C SER A 231 -23.41 -44.68 -38.30
N ARG A 232 -24.47 -43.89 -38.05
CA ARG A 232 -25.82 -44.18 -38.53
C ARG A 232 -25.93 -44.06 -40.05
N THR A 233 -25.37 -43.01 -40.64
CA THR A 233 -25.36 -42.83 -42.10
C THR A 233 -24.62 -43.98 -42.78
N SER A 234 -23.42 -44.32 -42.30
CA SER A 234 -22.64 -45.44 -42.84
C SER A 234 -23.37 -46.80 -42.71
N ARG A 235 -24.10 -47.02 -41.60
CA ARG A 235 -24.91 -48.23 -41.42
C ARG A 235 -26.10 -48.28 -42.38
N ASN A 236 -26.78 -47.16 -42.59
CA ASN A 236 -27.91 -47.05 -43.51
C ASN A 236 -27.46 -47.23 -44.98
N ASP A 237 -26.27 -46.74 -45.34
CA ASP A 237 -25.71 -46.91 -46.70
C ASP A 237 -25.35 -48.38 -46.99
N LEU A 238 -24.85 -49.11 -45.97
CA LEU A 238 -24.60 -50.55 -46.04
C LEU A 238 -25.90 -51.37 -46.18
N GLU A 239 -26.95 -51.02 -45.43
CA GLU A 239 -28.27 -51.68 -45.55
C GLU A 239 -29.00 -51.34 -46.84
N ALA A 240 -28.76 -50.16 -47.43
CA ALA A 240 -29.35 -49.72 -48.69
C ALA A 240 -28.63 -50.25 -49.95
N GLY A 241 -27.56 -51.06 -49.80
CA GLY A 241 -26.79 -51.61 -50.91
C GLY A 241 -26.08 -50.55 -51.76
N ARG A 242 -25.80 -49.38 -51.18
CA ARG A 242 -25.21 -48.23 -51.87
C ARG A 242 -23.74 -48.11 -51.48
N VAL A 243 -22.90 -48.98 -52.04
CA VAL A 243 -21.43 -48.88 -52.03
C VAL A 243 -20.93 -49.04 -53.46
#